data_AF-A0A7C4LFK9-F1
#
_entry.id   AF-A0A7C4LFK9-F1
#
_cell.length_a   1.000
_cell.length_b   1.000
_cell.length_c   1.000
_cell.angle_alpha   90.00
_cell.angle_beta   90.00
_cell.angle_gamma   90.00
#
_symmetry.space_group_name_H-M   'P 1'
#
loop_
_entity.id
_entity.type
_entity.pdbx_description
1 polymer ?
#
loop_
_entity_poly.entity_id
_entity_poly.type
_entity_poly.pdbx_seq_one_letter_code
_entity_poly.pdbx_strand_id
1 'polypeptide(L)'
;MGCIPVAGDPPESYIGAIGWTRRSPLPDAIERLATERDPDANTTIKAAESLGRRVAYTTLIIKNGVGVLADLLSKDPWYSLYLSKIANQP
;
A
#
# COMPACT_ATOMS: atom_id res chain seq x y z
N MET A 1 8.15 -6.13 -7.09
CA MET A 1 8.44 -6.37 -5.66
C MET A 1 9.93 -6.52 -5.49
N GLY A 2 10.62 -5.46 -5.06
CA GLY A 2 12.06 -5.49 -4.77
C GLY A 2 12.30 -6.13 -3.42
N CYS A 3 12.75 -7.38 -3.40
CA CYS A 3 13.30 -8.00 -2.19
C CYS A 3 14.80 -7.66 -2.15
N ILE A 4 15.36 -7.35 -0.99
CA ILE A 4 16.81 -7.26 -0.82
C ILE A 4 17.32 -8.70 -0.66
N PRO A 5 18.05 -9.28 -1.62
CA PRO A 5 18.66 -10.58 -1.43
C PRO A 5 19.78 -10.44 -0.41
N VAL A 6 19.69 -11.16 0.71
CA VAL A 6 20.83 -11.38 1.59
C VAL A 6 21.59 -12.57 1.03
N ALA A 7 22.73 -12.31 0.39
CA ALA A 7 23.58 -13.35 -0.17
C ALA A 7 24.22 -14.17 0.96
N GLY A 8 24.04 -15.48 0.95
CA GLY A 8 24.69 -16.39 1.89
C GLY A 8 23.86 -17.64 2.17
N ASP A 9 22.59 -17.47 2.57
CA ASP A 9 21.78 -18.58 3.06
C ASP A 9 20.38 -18.64 2.42
N PRO A 10 20.21 -18.89 1.12
CA PRO A 10 18.91 -19.28 0.62
C PRO A 10 18.64 -20.72 1.08
N PRO A 11 17.49 -21.02 1.72
CA PRO A 11 16.26 -20.23 1.89
C PRO A 11 16.08 -19.43 3.21
N GLU A 12 16.95 -19.57 4.20
CA GLU A 12 16.84 -18.98 5.55
C GLU A 12 16.90 -17.44 5.54
N SER A 13 17.68 -16.87 4.63
CA SER A 13 17.92 -15.44 4.46
C SER A 13 16.98 -14.77 3.42
N TYR A 14 16.00 -15.52 2.89
CA TYR A 14 15.06 -15.00 1.91
C TYR A 14 13.83 -14.36 2.58
N ILE A 15 13.85 -13.04 2.72
CA ILE A 15 12.74 -12.23 3.28
C ILE A 15 11.64 -11.89 2.26
N GLY A 16 11.73 -12.42 1.03
CA GLY A 16 10.69 -12.25 0.00
C GLY A 16 9.46 -13.13 0.26
N ALA A 17 8.70 -13.44 -0.80
CA ALA A 17 7.47 -14.24 -0.71
C ALA A 17 7.60 -15.50 0.16
N ILE A 18 8.66 -16.31 -0.07
CA ILE A 18 8.98 -17.52 0.70
C ILE A 18 9.07 -17.28 2.22
N GLY A 19 9.61 -16.13 2.65
CA GLY A 19 9.75 -15.80 4.07
C GLY A 19 8.39 -15.56 4.73
N TRP A 20 7.62 -14.58 4.23
CA TRP A 20 6.36 -14.19 4.85
C TRP A 20 5.18 -15.12 4.54
N THR A 21 5.27 -15.99 3.52
CA THR A 21 4.30 -17.08 3.30
C THR A 21 4.70 -18.40 3.95
N ARG A 22 5.82 -18.45 4.68
CA ARG A 22 6.41 -19.69 5.22
C ARG A 22 6.50 -20.82 4.19
N ARG A 23 6.92 -20.47 2.96
CA ARG A 23 7.00 -21.38 1.79
C ARG A 23 5.67 -22.03 1.39
N SER A 24 4.53 -21.49 1.83
CA SER A 24 3.23 -21.95 1.35
C SER A 24 3.11 -21.67 -0.15
N PRO A 25 2.79 -22.69 -0.97
CA PRO A 25 2.48 -22.51 -2.38
C PRO A 25 1.05 -21.99 -2.61
N LEU A 26 0.23 -21.98 -1.55
CA LEU A 26 -1.18 -21.57 -1.62
C LEU A 26 -1.34 -20.06 -1.42
N PRO A 27 -2.30 -19.42 -2.13
CA PRO A 27 -2.53 -17.98 -2.05
C PRO A 27 -3.11 -17.50 -0.71
N ASP A 28 -3.63 -18.42 0.11
CA ASP A 28 -4.23 -18.17 1.42
C ASP A 28 -3.22 -18.17 2.57
N ALA A 29 -1.92 -18.19 2.28
CA ALA A 29 -0.85 -18.35 3.27
C ALA A 29 -0.98 -17.38 4.45
N ILE A 30 -1.16 -16.09 4.18
CA ILE A 30 -1.29 -15.05 5.22
C ILE A 30 -2.55 -15.23 6.05
N GLU A 31 -3.67 -15.63 5.44
CA GLU A 31 -4.93 -15.86 6.13
C GLU A 31 -4.82 -17.05 7.10
N ARG A 32 -4.20 -18.14 6.66
CA ARG A 32 -3.93 -19.30 7.51
C ARG A 32 -3.00 -18.95 8.68
N LEU A 33 -1.88 -18.26 8.40
CA LEU A 33 -0.94 -17.83 9.42
C LEU A 33 -1.60 -16.89 10.46
N ALA A 34 -2.45 -15.98 10.01
CA ALA A 34 -3.22 -15.12 10.90
C ALA A 34 -4.18 -15.92 11.80
N THR A 35 -4.88 -16.91 11.23
CA THR A 35 -5.77 -17.82 11.96
C THR A 35 -5.01 -18.63 13.02
N GLU A 36 -3.79 -19.05 12.71
CA GLU A 36 -2.86 -19.72 13.63
C GLU A 36 -2.23 -18.79 14.67
N ARG A 37 -2.63 -17.52 14.69
CA ARG A 37 -2.11 -16.46 15.58
C ARG A 37 -0.61 -16.21 15.42
N ASP A 38 -0.08 -16.39 14.21
CA ASP A 38 1.30 -16.02 13.90
C ASP A 38 1.54 -14.52 14.17
N PRO A 39 2.53 -14.14 15.00
CA PRO A 39 2.76 -12.74 15.36
C PRO A 39 3.12 -11.86 14.16
N ASP A 40 3.91 -12.36 13.21
CA ASP A 40 4.41 -11.59 12.07
C ASP A 40 3.30 -11.34 11.04
N ALA A 41 2.50 -12.36 10.72
CA ALA A 41 1.33 -12.23 9.86
C ALA A 41 0.31 -11.24 10.46
N ASN A 42 0.01 -11.37 11.76
CA ASN A 42 -0.93 -10.47 12.44
C ASN A 42 -0.42 -9.03 12.48
N THR A 43 0.87 -8.82 12.74
CA THR A 43 1.48 -7.50 12.73
C THR A 43 1.44 -6.89 11.33
N THR A 44 1.72 -7.69 10.30
CA THR A 44 1.67 -7.28 8.89
C THR A 44 0.27 -6.87 8.47
N ILE A 45 -0.76 -7.64 8.82
CA ILE A 45 -2.17 -7.30 8.52
C ILE A 45 -2.56 -5.98 9.18
N LYS A 46 -2.25 -5.79 10.47
CA LYS A 46 -2.54 -4.54 11.20
C LYS A 46 -1.81 -3.34 10.58
N ALA A 47 -0.56 -3.53 10.16
CA ALA A 47 0.20 -2.49 9.49
C ALA A 47 -0.41 -2.11 8.13
N ALA A 48 -0.85 -3.10 7.35
CA ALA A 48 -1.53 -2.89 6.07
C ALA A 48 -2.86 -2.15 6.23
N GLU A 49 -3.67 -2.52 7.23
CA GLU A 49 -4.93 -1.82 7.55
C GLU A 49 -4.68 -0.36 7.94
N SER A 50 -3.70 -0.13 8.84
CA SER A 50 -3.30 1.21 9.27
C SER A 50 -2.77 2.06 8.10
N LEU A 51 -2.01 1.46 7.19
CA LEU A 51 -1.54 2.13 5.98
C LEU A 51 -2.71 2.49 5.05
N GLY A 52 -3.60 1.54 4.76
CA GLY A 52 -4.76 1.77 3.89
C GLY A 52 -5.65 2.90 4.40
N ARG A 53 -5.88 2.95 5.72
CA ARG A 53 -6.65 4.02 6.37
C ARG A 53 -5.96 5.39 6.20
N ARG A 54 -4.65 5.47 6.40
CA ARG A 54 -3.89 6.72 6.22
C ARG A 54 -3.87 7.17 4.76
N VAL A 55 -3.73 6.24 3.82
CA VAL A 55 -3.83 6.54 2.39
C VAL A 55 -5.20 7.15 2.08
N ALA A 56 -6.29 6.53 2.53
CA ALA A 56 -7.63 7.06 2.33
C ALA A 56 -7.80 8.48 2.90
N TYR A 57 -7.35 8.73 4.13
CA TYR A 57 -7.43 10.07 4.74
C TYR A 57 -6.60 11.11 3.99
N THR A 58 -5.35 10.77 3.64
CA THR A 58 -4.48 11.67 2.88
C THR A 58 -5.08 11.98 1.51
N THR A 59 -5.63 10.98 0.81
CA THR A 59 -6.31 11.19 -0.46
C THR A 59 -7.51 12.12 -0.33
N LEU A 60 -8.32 11.98 0.73
CA LEU A 60 -9.44 12.88 0.98
C LEU A 60 -8.97 14.32 1.25
N ILE A 61 -7.92 14.50 2.05
CA ILE A 61 -7.35 15.82 2.32
C ILE A 61 -6.88 16.48 1.01
N ILE A 62 -6.12 15.75 0.19
CA ILE A 62 -5.61 16.26 -1.10
C ILE A 62 -6.79 16.60 -2.03
N LYS A 63 -7.76 15.70 -2.19
CA LYS A 63 -8.91 15.91 -3.09
C LYS A 63 -9.71 17.15 -2.69
N ASN A 64 -10.02 17.32 -1.40
CA ASN A 64 -10.77 18.48 -0.91
C ASN A 64 -9.96 19.77 -1.02
N GLY A 65 -8.65 19.72 -0.69
CA GLY A 65 -7.76 20.86 -0.81
C GLY A 65 -7.66 21.38 -2.24
N VAL A 66 -7.65 20.50 -3.23
CA VAL A 66 -7.67 20.88 -4.65
C VAL A 66 -8.96 21.57 -5.06
N GLY A 67 -10.11 21.16 -4.51
CA GLY A 67 -11.38 21.87 -4.75
C GLY A 67 -11.34 23.32 -4.25
N VAL A 68 -10.79 23.55 -3.06
CA VAL A 68 -10.65 24.90 -2.46
C VAL A 68 -9.61 25.74 -3.22
N LEU A 69 -8.54 25.12 -3.72
CA LEU A 69 -7.42 25.80 -4.38
C LEU A 69 -7.49 25.74 -5.92
N ALA A 70 -8.64 25.38 -6.50
CA ALA A 70 -8.77 25.13 -7.94
C ALA A 70 -8.31 26.32 -8.79
N ASP A 71 -8.68 27.55 -8.39
CA ASP A 71 -8.29 28.78 -9.10
C ASP A 71 -6.79 29.07 -9.04
N LEU A 72 -6.12 28.65 -7.97
CA LEU A 72 -4.67 28.78 -7.84
C LEU A 72 -3.96 27.72 -8.70
N LEU A 73 -4.42 26.47 -8.60
CA LEU A 73 -3.82 25.32 -9.27
C LEU A 73 -4.03 25.37 -10.79
N SER A 74 -5.11 25.98 -11.27
CA SER A 74 -5.39 26.14 -12.71
C SER A 74 -4.35 27.01 -13.44
N LYS A 75 -3.56 27.80 -12.69
CA LYS A 75 -2.48 28.64 -13.24
C LYS A 75 -1.22 27.83 -13.57
N ASP A 76 -1.10 26.62 -13.04
CA ASP A 76 0.04 25.74 -13.29
C ASP A 76 -0.37 24.56 -14.20
N PRO A 77 0.20 24.46 -15.41
CA PRO A 77 -0.12 23.40 -16.37
C PRO A 77 0.05 21.98 -15.83
N TRP A 78 0.93 21.76 -14.84
CA TRP A 78 1.19 20.44 -14.27
C TRP A 78 -0.04 19.83 -13.58
N TYR A 79 -0.99 20.65 -13.12
CA TYR A 79 -2.21 20.17 -12.46
C TYR A 79 -3.38 19.94 -13.43
N SER A 80 -3.25 20.28 -14.72
CA SER A 80 -4.33 20.19 -15.71
C SER A 80 -4.96 18.79 -15.81
N LEU A 81 -4.14 17.74 -15.85
CA LEU A 81 -4.62 16.36 -15.88
C LEU A 81 -5.37 15.98 -14.60
N TYR A 82 -4.92 16.46 -13.45
CA TYR A 82 -5.55 16.15 -12.18
C TYR A 82 -6.88 16.89 -12.01
N LEU A 83 -6.91 18.19 -12.36
CA LEU A 83 -8.12 19.02 -12.32
C LEU A 83 -9.19 18.49 -13.27
N SER A 84 -8.83 18.07 -14.48
CA SER A 84 -9.78 17.46 -15.44
C SER A 84 -10.35 16.13 -14.94
N LYS A 85 -9.57 15.33 -14.21
CA LYS A 85 -10.07 14.08 -13.60
C LYS A 85 -11.05 14.33 -12.45
N ILE A 86 -10.86 15.39 -11.66
CA ILE A 86 -11.77 15.73 -10.56
C ILE A 86 -13.07 16.34 -11.09
N ALA A 87 -13.00 17.22 -12.09
CA ALA A 87 -14.19 17.87 -12.65
C ALA A 87 -15.18 16.90 -13.34
N ASN A 88 -14.68 15.74 -13.80
CA ASN A 88 -15.48 14.70 -14.47
C ASN A 88 -15.91 13.56 -13.54
N GLN A 89 -15.76 13.71 -12.22
CA GLN A 89 -16.37 12.76 -11.28
C GLN A 89 -17.87 13.08 -11.14
N PRO A 90 -18.76 12.08 -11.22
CA PRO A 90 -20.20 12.28 -11.02
C PRO A 90 -20.52 12.80 -9.62
#